data_AF-A0A060CDR2-F1
#
_entry.id   AF-A0A060CDR2-F1
#
_cell.length_a   1.000
_cell.length_b   1.000
_cell.length_c   1.000
_cell.angle_alpha   90.00
_cell.angle_beta   90.00
_cell.angle_gamma   90.00
#
_symmetry.space_group_name_H-M   'P 1'
#
loop_
_entity.id
_entity.type
_entity.pdbx_description
1 polymer ?
#
loop_
_entity_poly.entity_id
_entity_poly.type
_entity_poly.pdbx_seq_one_letter_code
_entity_poly.pdbx_strand_id
1 'polypeptide(L)'
;GLRSAAFASKRFASATMIRERDTLLLKALKHSPPEGLICEFGVYKGHTLLIIAGATKRPVYGFDSFEGLPESWRPGFDKGTFKIEAKEIPKAPGNVKLYLGLFETTIPAMLQDDTRHAAFLHIDCDLYSSTKMRS
;
A
#
# COMPACT_ATOMS: atom_id res chain seq x y z
N GLY A 1 18.79 -11.68 -1.27
CA GLY A 1 18.76 -12.06 0.16
C GLY A 1 19.69 -11.22 1.01
N LEU A 2 21.01 -11.39 0.92
CA LEU A 2 21.96 -10.83 1.89
C LEU A 2 22.31 -9.33 1.72
N ARG A 3 22.07 -8.74 0.54
CA ARG A 3 22.42 -7.32 0.29
C ARG A 3 21.40 -6.32 0.84
N SER A 4 20.11 -6.67 0.91
CA SER A 4 19.04 -5.81 1.42
C SER A 4 19.03 -5.72 2.95
N ALA A 5 19.25 -6.84 3.65
CA ALA A 5 19.32 -6.87 5.12
C ALA A 5 20.52 -6.11 5.68
N ALA A 6 21.69 -6.19 5.03
CA ALA A 6 22.89 -5.46 5.44
C ALA A 6 22.77 -3.94 5.19
N PHE A 7 22.07 -3.55 4.12
CA PHE A 7 21.78 -2.14 3.80
C PHE A 7 20.78 -1.51 4.78
N ALA A 8 19.73 -2.25 5.12
CA ALA A 8 18.76 -1.87 6.15
C ALA A 8 19.45 -1.70 7.52
N SER A 9 20.26 -2.68 7.94
CA SER A 9 20.93 -2.67 9.25
C SER A 9 21.85 -1.45 9.46
N LYS A 10 22.60 -1.03 8.45
CA LYS A 10 23.48 0.16 8.55
C LYS A 10 22.75 1.51 8.58
N ARG A 11 21.54 1.62 8.02
CA ARG A 11 20.78 2.88 7.93
C ARG A 11 19.65 3.00 8.96
N PHE A 12 19.14 1.88 9.47
CA PHE A 12 18.10 1.87 10.50
C PHE A 12 18.65 1.79 11.94
N ALA A 13 19.97 1.87 12.12
CA ALA A 13 20.61 1.83 13.45
C ALA A 13 20.16 2.98 14.38
N SER A 14 19.67 4.09 13.83
CA SER A 14 19.07 5.22 14.57
C SER A 14 17.54 5.30 14.48
N ALA A 15 16.90 4.33 13.80
CA ALA A 15 15.46 4.34 13.62
C ALA A 15 14.75 3.96 14.92
N THR A 16 13.84 4.82 15.38
CA THR A 16 12.98 4.49 16.52
C THR A 16 12.01 3.39 16.13
N MET A 17 12.10 2.25 16.81
CA MET A 17 11.14 1.16 16.68
C MET A 17 9.83 1.56 17.37
N ILE A 18 8.76 1.71 16.60
CA ILE A 18 7.41 1.92 17.12
C ILE A 18 6.66 0.60 16.96
N ARG A 19 6.14 0.07 18.08
CA ARG A 19 5.52 -1.26 18.12
C ARG A 19 4.08 -1.24 17.62
N GLU A 20 3.39 -0.12 17.79
CA GLU A 20 2.01 0.06 17.33
C GLU A 20 1.98 0.47 15.86
N ARG A 21 1.48 -0.43 15.00
CA ARG A 21 1.41 -0.24 13.53
C ARG A 21 0.75 1.07 13.12
N ASP A 22 -0.39 1.40 13.72
CA ASP A 22 -1.14 2.61 13.40
C ASP A 22 -0.41 3.89 13.84
N THR A 23 0.31 3.82 14.97
CA THR A 23 1.11 4.96 15.45
C THR A 23 2.34 5.18 14.57
N LEU A 24 2.96 4.09 14.12
CA LEU A 24 4.06 4.15 13.15
C LEU A 24 3.58 4.78 11.83
N LEU A 25 2.42 4.35 11.33
CA LEU A 25 1.81 4.85 10.11
C LEU A 25 1.56 6.36 10.18
N LEU A 26 0.90 6.83 11.24
CA LEU A 26 0.63 8.25 11.46
C LEU A 26 1.91 9.09 11.60
N LYS A 27 2.91 8.57 12.33
CA LYS A 27 4.20 9.26 12.46
C LYS A 27 4.94 9.33 11.13
N ALA A 28 4.95 8.26 10.34
CA ALA A 28 5.57 8.25 9.03
C ALA A 28 4.90 9.26 8.08
N LEU A 29 3.56 9.27 8.05
CA LEU A 29 2.80 10.26 7.28
C LEU A 29 3.13 11.70 7.71
N LYS A 30 3.19 11.96 9.03
CA LYS A 30 3.51 13.30 9.57
C LYS A 30 4.90 13.80 9.16
N HIS A 31 5.87 12.91 8.96
CA HIS A 31 7.23 13.26 8.53
C HIS A 31 7.41 13.27 7.00
N SER A 32 6.36 12.93 6.25
CA SER A 32 6.39 13.02 4.79
C SER A 32 6.45 14.48 4.32
N PRO A 33 6.97 14.74 3.11
CA PRO A 33 6.94 16.08 2.53
C PRO A 33 5.53 16.69 2.54
N PRO A 34 5.40 18.03 2.72
CA PRO A 34 4.10 18.70 2.84
C PRO A 34 3.27 18.58 1.56
N GLU A 35 3.93 18.40 0.42
CA GLU A 35 3.34 18.26 -0.91
C GLU A 35 3.69 16.93 -1.57
N GLY A 36 2.89 16.51 -2.55
CA GLY A 36 3.09 15.29 -3.33
C GLY A 36 1.96 14.26 -3.23
N LEU A 37 2.19 13.05 -3.72
CA LEU A 37 1.22 11.95 -3.67
C LEU A 37 1.25 11.22 -2.33
N ILE A 38 0.07 10.79 -1.89
CA ILE A 38 -0.14 9.87 -0.76
C ILE A 38 -0.82 8.64 -1.32
N CYS A 39 -0.15 7.50 -1.30
CA CYS A 39 -0.66 6.25 -1.89
C CYS A 39 -0.64 5.10 -0.89
N GLU A 40 -1.65 4.24 -0.96
CA GLU A 40 -1.69 2.94 -0.30
C GLU A 40 -1.86 1.83 -1.35
N PHE A 41 -0.99 0.82 -1.30
CA PHE A 41 -1.04 -0.38 -2.14
C PHE A 41 -1.42 -1.58 -1.28
N GLY A 42 -2.55 -2.22 -1.59
CA GLY A 42 -3.18 -3.22 -0.72
C GLY A 42 -4.10 -2.56 0.31
N VAL A 43 -5.35 -2.31 -0.09
CA VAL A 43 -6.37 -1.65 0.74
C VAL A 43 -7.14 -2.66 1.58
N TYR A 44 -7.48 -3.82 1.01
CA TYR A 44 -8.34 -4.83 1.61
C TYR A 44 -9.63 -4.23 2.22
N LYS A 45 -9.77 -4.25 3.55
CA LYS A 45 -10.92 -3.68 4.28
C LYS A 45 -10.80 -2.18 4.57
N GLY A 46 -9.69 -1.55 4.19
CA GLY A 46 -9.48 -0.10 4.27
C GLY A 46 -9.12 0.46 5.64
N HIS A 47 -8.72 -0.36 6.63
CA HIS A 47 -8.36 0.14 7.96
C HIS A 47 -7.27 1.22 7.92
N THR A 48 -6.15 0.92 7.26
CA THR A 48 -5.01 1.84 7.13
C THR A 48 -5.32 2.98 6.17
N LEU A 49 -6.05 2.72 5.07
CA LEU A 49 -6.55 3.77 4.17
C LEU A 49 -7.33 4.85 4.92
N LEU A 50 -8.26 4.45 5.79
CA LEU A 50 -9.09 5.35 6.57
C LEU A 50 -8.28 6.14 7.59
N ILE A 51 -7.28 5.52 8.22
CA ILE A 51 -6.34 6.21 9.12
C ILE A 51 -5.56 7.29 8.35
N ILE A 52 -5.00 6.94 7.20
CA ILE A 52 -4.23 7.88 6.36
C ILE A 52 -5.14 9.03 5.92
N ALA A 53 -6.32 8.71 5.38
CA ALA A 53 -7.27 9.69 4.87
C ALA A 53 -7.78 10.64 5.96
N GLY A 54 -7.98 10.15 7.19
CA GLY A 54 -8.39 10.97 8.33
C GLY A 54 -7.29 11.91 8.84
N ALA A 55 -6.02 11.56 8.62
CA ALA A 55 -4.87 12.32 9.10
C ALA A 55 -4.40 13.43 8.13
N THR A 56 -5.01 13.56 6.95
CA THR A 56 -4.63 14.54 5.92
C THR A 56 -5.83 15.13 5.21
N LYS A 57 -5.67 16.34 4.65
CA LYS A 57 -6.64 16.95 3.73
C LYS A 57 -6.28 16.73 2.26
N ARG A 58 -5.09 16.19 1.99
CA ARG A 58 -4.62 15.91 0.63
C ARG A 58 -5.39 14.72 0.03
N PRO A 59 -5.43 14.61 -1.31
CA PRO A 59 -5.90 13.40 -1.97
C PRO A 59 -5.09 12.18 -1.54
N VAL A 60 -5.78 11.07 -1.31
CA VAL A 60 -5.20 9.77 -0.97
C VAL A 60 -5.63 8.75 -2.01
N TYR A 61 -4.66 8.03 -2.58
CA TYR A 61 -4.89 7.07 -3.64
C TYR A 61 -4.74 5.65 -3.11
N GLY A 62 -5.83 4.88 -3.13
CA GLY A 62 -5.80 3.46 -2.73
C GLY A 62 -5.81 2.55 -3.94
N PHE A 63 -4.94 1.55 -3.96
CA PHE A 63 -4.80 0.58 -5.04
C PHE A 63 -5.03 -0.83 -4.52
N ASP A 64 -6.01 -1.53 -5.09
CA ASP A 64 -6.30 -2.94 -4.78
C ASP A 64 -7.04 -3.60 -5.94
N SER A 65 -6.80 -4.89 -6.17
CA SER A 65 -7.60 -5.64 -7.14
C SER A 65 -8.97 -6.01 -6.55
N PHE A 66 -9.06 -6.23 -5.24
CA PHE A 66 -10.18 -6.83 -4.52
C PHE A 66 -10.57 -8.24 -5.01
N GLU A 67 -9.83 -8.79 -5.97
CA GLU A 67 -10.05 -10.12 -6.55
C GLU A 67 -9.32 -11.24 -5.79
N GLY A 68 -8.58 -10.87 -4.74
CA GLY A 68 -7.71 -11.77 -4.00
C GLY A 68 -6.44 -12.11 -4.78
N LEU A 69 -5.70 -13.11 -4.30
CA LEU A 69 -4.43 -13.52 -4.89
C LEU A 69 -4.64 -14.00 -6.35
N PRO A 70 -3.86 -13.50 -7.33
CA PRO A 70 -3.97 -13.95 -8.72
C PRO A 70 -3.54 -15.41 -8.91
N GLU A 71 -2.72 -15.93 -8.00
CA GLU A 71 -2.20 -17.30 -7.96
C GLU A 71 -2.02 -17.81 -6.53
N SER A 72 -1.95 -19.12 -6.31
CA SER A 72 -1.67 -19.71 -4.99
C SER A 72 -0.26 -19.34 -4.52
N TRP A 73 -0.13 -18.90 -3.27
CA TRP A 73 1.12 -18.33 -2.75
C TRP A 73 1.90 -19.29 -1.83
N ARG A 74 1.26 -19.81 -0.80
CA ARG A 74 1.83 -20.76 0.18
C ARG A 74 0.73 -21.66 0.73
N PRO A 75 1.03 -22.81 1.36
CA PRO A 75 0.00 -23.68 1.94
C PRO A 75 -0.95 -22.88 2.85
N GLY A 76 -2.24 -22.90 2.53
CA GLY A 76 -3.27 -22.12 3.21
C GLY A 76 -3.62 -20.75 2.58
N PHE A 77 -2.99 -20.37 1.48
CA PHE A 77 -3.25 -19.13 0.73
C PHE A 77 -3.39 -19.44 -0.77
N ASP A 78 -4.55 -19.99 -1.13
CA ASP A 78 -4.87 -20.35 -2.51
C ASP A 78 -5.23 -19.12 -3.35
N LYS A 79 -5.22 -19.30 -4.67
CA LYS A 79 -5.75 -18.30 -5.62
C LYS A 79 -7.13 -17.80 -5.18
N GLY A 80 -7.33 -16.49 -5.22
CA GLY A 80 -8.56 -15.83 -4.77
C GLY A 80 -8.66 -15.61 -3.25
N THR A 81 -7.68 -16.05 -2.45
CA THR A 81 -7.59 -15.67 -1.03
C THR A 81 -7.51 -14.14 -0.93
N PHE A 82 -8.23 -13.56 0.03
CA PHE A 82 -8.44 -12.10 0.20
C PHE A 82 -9.36 -11.42 -0.81
N LYS A 83 -10.07 -12.17 -1.65
CA LYS A 83 -11.16 -11.60 -2.45
C LYS A 83 -12.22 -11.01 -1.53
N ILE A 84 -12.68 -9.81 -1.85
CA ILE A 84 -13.85 -9.20 -1.19
C ILE A 84 -14.93 -8.95 -2.23
N GLU A 85 -16.19 -9.10 -1.84
CA GLU A 85 -17.29 -8.80 -2.75
C GLU A 85 -17.39 -7.29 -2.98
N ALA A 86 -17.88 -6.85 -4.14
CA ALA A 86 -17.95 -5.42 -4.47
C ALA A 86 -18.74 -4.59 -3.43
N LYS A 87 -19.74 -5.21 -2.79
CA LYS A 87 -20.53 -4.60 -1.70
C LYS A 87 -19.74 -4.41 -0.40
N GLU A 88 -18.61 -5.07 -0.25
CA GLU A 88 -17.73 -5.05 0.92
C GLU A 88 -16.53 -4.12 0.73
N ILE A 89 -16.33 -3.56 -0.48
CA ILE A 89 -15.32 -2.53 -0.74
C ILE A 89 -15.61 -1.33 0.19
N PRO A 90 -14.61 -0.87 0.95
CA PRO A 90 -14.82 0.18 1.94
C PRO A 90 -15.31 1.47 1.26
N LYS A 91 -16.28 2.13 1.89
CA LYS A 91 -16.72 3.46 1.46
C LYS A 91 -15.58 4.45 1.65
N ALA A 92 -15.02 4.90 0.53
CA ALA A 92 -13.95 5.87 0.49
C ALA A 92 -14.43 7.26 0.98
N PRO A 93 -13.73 7.91 1.92
CA PRO A 93 -13.92 9.33 2.23
C PRO A 93 -13.75 10.23 1.00
N GLY A 94 -14.28 11.46 1.05
CA GLY A 94 -14.29 12.36 -0.11
C GLY A 94 -12.91 12.76 -0.65
N ASN A 95 -11.85 12.64 0.15
CA ASN A 95 -10.46 12.87 -0.27
C ASN A 95 -9.76 11.59 -0.75
N VAL A 96 -10.46 10.47 -0.85
CA VAL A 96 -9.91 9.17 -1.27
C VAL A 96 -10.38 8.82 -2.68
N LYS A 97 -9.44 8.41 -3.53
CA LYS A 97 -9.73 7.82 -4.84
C LYS A 97 -9.19 6.40 -4.89
N LEU A 98 -10.08 5.44 -5.11
CA LEU A 98 -9.74 4.03 -5.25
C LEU A 98 -9.51 3.67 -6.72
N TYR A 99 -8.43 2.97 -7.01
CA TYR A 99 -8.17 2.35 -8.30
C TYR A 99 -8.27 0.85 -8.17
N LEU A 100 -9.28 0.28 -8.83
CA LEU A 100 -9.60 -1.13 -8.77
C LEU A 100 -8.90 -1.87 -9.91
N GLY A 101 -8.07 -2.85 -9.58
CA GLY A 101 -7.37 -3.70 -10.55
C GLY A 101 -5.86 -3.78 -10.32
N LEU A 102 -5.18 -4.43 -11.26
CA LEU A 102 -3.73 -4.66 -11.18
C LEU A 102 -2.93 -3.35 -11.24
N PHE A 103 -1.85 -3.27 -10.46
CA PHE A 103 -0.97 -2.09 -10.39
C PHE A 103 -0.42 -1.66 -11.76
N GLU A 104 -0.15 -2.61 -12.66
CA GLU A 104 0.32 -2.36 -14.03
C GLU A 104 -0.68 -1.53 -14.85
N THR A 105 -1.97 -1.63 -14.53
CA THR A 105 -3.03 -0.87 -15.19
C THR A 105 -3.39 0.38 -14.39
N THR A 106 -3.45 0.27 -13.06
CA THR A 106 -4.00 1.32 -12.20
C THR A 106 -3.01 2.45 -11.91
N ILE A 107 -1.70 2.17 -11.82
CA ILE A 107 -0.69 3.21 -11.60
C ILE A 107 -0.60 4.17 -12.80
N PRO A 108 -0.49 3.70 -14.06
CA PRO A 108 -0.51 4.59 -15.22
C PRO A 108 -1.79 5.42 -15.31
N ALA A 109 -2.95 4.85 -14.98
CA ALA A 109 -4.21 5.58 -14.94
C ALA A 109 -4.19 6.71 -13.89
N MET A 110 -3.68 6.45 -12.69
CA MET A 110 -3.53 7.49 -11.67
C MET A 110 -2.61 8.62 -12.10
N LEU A 111 -1.50 8.29 -12.78
CA LEU A 111 -0.53 9.29 -13.23
C LEU A 111 -1.06 10.18 -14.37
N GLN A 112 -2.13 9.78 -15.05
CA GLN A 112 -2.84 10.67 -15.98
C GLN A 112 -3.60 11.78 -15.24
N ASP A 113 -4.05 11.49 -14.01
CA ASP A 113 -4.81 12.44 -13.17
C ASP A 113 -3.90 13.32 -12.29
N ASP A 114 -2.76 12.78 -11.85
CA ASP A 114 -1.84 13.48 -10.95
C ASP A 114 -0.38 13.03 -11.14
N THR A 115 0.47 13.95 -11.60
CA THR A 115 1.88 13.70 -11.94
C THR A 115 2.86 14.15 -10.85
N ARG A 116 2.37 14.54 -9.67
CA ARG A 116 3.23 14.99 -8.56
C ARG A 116 4.16 13.87 -8.09
N HIS A 117 5.27 14.26 -7.45
CA HIS A 117 6.17 13.30 -6.82
C HIS A 117 5.52 12.60 -5.62
N ALA A 118 5.93 11.35 -5.35
CA ALA A 118 5.50 10.64 -4.17
C ALA A 118 6.04 11.30 -2.88
N ALA A 119 5.15 11.63 -1.96
CA ALA A 119 5.51 12.10 -0.62
C ALA A 119 5.43 10.95 0.40
N PHE A 120 4.40 10.12 0.27
CA PHE A 120 4.14 9.02 1.18
C PHE A 120 3.59 7.80 0.41
N LEU A 121 4.23 6.66 0.60
CA LEU A 121 3.80 5.37 0.03
C LEU A 121 3.67 4.36 1.15
N HIS A 122 2.46 3.88 1.38
CA HIS A 122 2.18 2.72 2.23
C HIS A 122 2.03 1.49 1.33
N ILE A 123 2.95 0.53 1.46
CA ILE A 123 2.97 -0.68 0.63
C ILE A 123 2.69 -1.85 1.56
N ASP A 124 1.43 -2.30 1.57
CA ASP A 124 0.91 -3.40 2.39
C ASP A 124 0.22 -4.47 1.50
N CYS A 125 0.72 -4.60 0.27
CA CYS A 125 0.39 -5.74 -0.57
C CYS A 125 1.35 -6.89 -0.22
N ASP A 126 0.80 -8.04 0.19
CA ASP A 126 1.57 -9.29 0.23
C ASP A 126 2.18 -9.50 -1.16
N LEU A 127 3.52 -9.42 -1.21
CA LEU A 127 4.36 -9.43 -2.41
C LEU A 127 3.81 -10.28 -3.56
N TYR A 128 3.36 -9.64 -4.65
CA TYR A 128 3.30 -10.26 -5.97
C TYR A 128 4.71 -10.47 -6.60
N SER A 129 5.77 -10.59 -5.80
CA SER A 129 7.12 -10.80 -6.34
C SER A 129 8.14 -11.38 -5.36
N SER A 130 7.79 -12.43 -4.61
CA SER A 130 8.81 -13.27 -3.97
C SER A 130 8.67 -14.74 -4.38
N THR A 131 8.69 -15.03 -5.68
CA THR A 131 9.46 -16.11 -6.34
C THR A 131 9.25 -16.04 -7.85
N LYS A 132 9.86 -15.06 -8.53
CA LYS A 132 10.25 -15.28 -9.93
C LYS A 132 11.58 -16.03 -9.91
N MET A 133 11.56 -17.32 -9.57
CA MET A 133 12.60 -18.20 -10.11
C MET A 133 12.21 -18.43 -11.56
N ARG A 134 12.83 -17.66 -12.45
CA ARG A 134 13.04 -18.15 -13.81
C ARG A 134 14.03 -19.31 -13.69
N SER A 135 13.55 -20.51 -13.94
CA SER A 135 14.33 -21.60 -14.53
C SER A 135 13.53 -22.14 -15.70
#